data_AF-A0A3D0V9N8-F1
#
_entry.id   AF-A0A3D0V9N8-F1
#
_cell.length_a   1.000
_cell.length_b   1.000
_cell.length_c   1.000
_cell.angle_alpha   90.00
_cell.angle_beta   90.00
_cell.angle_gamma   90.00
#
_symmetry.space_group_name_H-M   'P 1'
#
loop_
_entity.id
_entity.type
_entity.pdbx_description
1 polymer ?
#
loop_
_entity_poly.entity_id
_entity_poly.type
_entity_poly.pdbx_seq_one_letter_code
_entity_poly.pdbx_strand_id
1 'polypeptide(L)'
;MKIQNDEDWEIYLYLREIEKEWRRNNPAHREHELLKIFPDAKPVITEKIREWEQIRDEFFNTIKKRLTVIKHTDDDDFSKWFWREWIKETDGKKLMEAEGHIKRLKRLLWATKEKKPPKDWVTGECKALALSVPIEDVLDREFRRTGRTLTALCPFHDEKTASFTVYSDQNRYWCFGCNQGGDVIHFIQSLHNYSFKEAVRYLID
;
A
#
# COMPACT_ATOMS: atom_id res chain seq x y z
N MET A 1 -26.05 20.41 -19.53
CA MET A 1 -27.25 21.13 -19.06
C MET A 1 -26.82 22.55 -18.73
N LYS A 2 -27.38 23.57 -19.39
CA LYS A 2 -27.12 24.97 -19.04
C LYS A 2 -27.97 25.27 -17.81
N ILE A 3 -27.34 25.61 -16.69
CA ILE A 3 -28.02 26.07 -15.47
C ILE A 3 -28.66 27.42 -15.81
N GLN A 4 -29.97 27.53 -15.67
CA GLN A 4 -30.73 28.60 -16.32
C GLN A 4 -31.48 29.53 -15.36
N ASN A 5 -31.30 29.42 -14.04
CA ASN A 5 -31.75 30.43 -13.06
C ASN A 5 -30.91 30.38 -11.75
N ASP A 6 -30.90 31.48 -10.99
CA ASP A 6 -30.15 31.62 -9.71
C ASP A 6 -30.58 30.62 -8.63
N GLU A 7 -31.84 30.16 -8.63
CA GLU A 7 -32.34 29.13 -7.70
C GLU A 7 -31.66 27.77 -7.88
N ASP A 8 -31.30 27.40 -9.11
CA ASP A 8 -30.58 26.14 -9.38
C ASP A 8 -29.16 26.16 -8.78
N TRP A 9 -28.55 27.35 -8.71
CA TRP A 9 -27.24 27.54 -8.10
C TRP A 9 -27.32 27.43 -6.57
N GLU A 10 -28.36 27.96 -5.94
CA GLU A 10 -28.55 27.80 -4.49
C GLU A 10 -28.78 26.34 -4.11
N ILE A 11 -29.61 25.61 -4.87
CA ILE A 11 -29.83 24.17 -4.68
C ILE A 11 -28.51 23.41 -4.87
N TYR A 12 -27.74 23.72 -5.91
CA TYR A 12 -26.43 23.11 -6.14
C TYR A 12 -25.45 23.37 -4.99
N LEU A 13 -25.38 24.61 -4.48
CA LEU A 13 -24.50 24.97 -3.37
C LEU A 13 -24.92 24.26 -2.08
N TYR A 14 -26.21 24.17 -1.80
CA TYR A 14 -26.75 23.42 -0.65
C TYR A 14 -26.40 21.93 -0.72
N LEU A 15 -26.70 21.28 -1.87
CA LEU A 15 -26.36 19.87 -2.09
C LEU A 15 -24.85 19.61 -1.99
N ARG A 16 -24.03 20.53 -2.49
CA ARG A 16 -22.58 20.45 -2.39
C ARG A 16 -22.08 20.56 -0.95
N GLU A 17 -22.73 21.37 -0.11
CA GLU A 17 -22.34 21.49 1.30
C GLU A 17 -22.72 20.23 2.09
N ILE A 18 -23.92 19.68 1.84
CA ILE A 18 -24.30 18.35 2.37
C ILE A 18 -23.29 17.28 1.93
N GLU A 19 -22.88 17.27 0.67
CA GLU A 19 -21.90 16.31 0.17
C GLU A 19 -20.55 16.44 0.90
N LYS A 20 -20.08 17.67 1.15
CA LYS A 20 -18.84 17.90 1.92
C LYS A 20 -18.97 17.42 3.35
N GLU A 21 -20.07 17.73 4.02
CA GLU A 21 -20.34 17.24 5.39
C GLU A 21 -20.37 15.71 5.43
N TRP A 22 -21.06 15.10 4.48
CA TRP A 22 -21.10 13.65 4.35
C TRP A 22 -19.70 13.05 4.13
N ARG A 23 -18.88 13.63 3.24
CA ARG A 23 -17.49 13.18 2.98
C ARG A 23 -16.56 13.38 4.18
N ARG A 24 -16.76 14.42 4.99
CA ARG A 24 -16.00 14.63 6.24
C ARG A 24 -16.30 13.53 7.26
N ASN A 25 -17.56 13.11 7.34
CA ASN A 25 -18.03 12.14 8.32
C ASN A 25 -17.96 10.68 7.82
N ASN A 26 -17.86 10.48 6.51
CA ASN A 26 -17.72 9.18 5.86
C ASN A 26 -16.41 9.16 5.06
N PRO A 27 -15.30 8.73 5.67
CA PRO A 27 -14.01 8.73 5.00
C PRO A 27 -14.07 7.89 3.74
N ALA A 28 -13.43 8.37 2.67
CA ALA A 28 -13.37 7.66 1.40
C ALA A 28 -12.80 6.25 1.62
N HIS A 29 -13.65 5.23 1.43
CA HIS A 29 -13.21 3.85 1.51
C HIS A 29 -12.23 3.56 0.37
N ARG A 30 -11.14 2.86 0.70
CA ARG A 30 -10.26 2.32 -0.33
C ARG A 30 -11.03 1.27 -1.12
N GLU A 31 -10.67 1.11 -2.40
CA GLU A 31 -11.39 0.20 -3.30
C GLU A 31 -11.52 -1.24 -2.74
N HIS A 32 -10.51 -1.74 -2.01
CA HIS A 32 -10.58 -3.05 -1.37
C HIS A 32 -11.51 -3.11 -0.14
N GLU A 33 -11.73 -1.98 0.54
CA GLU A 33 -12.66 -1.86 1.66
C GLU A 33 -14.10 -1.88 1.13
N LEU A 34 -14.36 -1.16 0.03
CA LEU A 34 -15.65 -1.21 -0.67
C LEU A 34 -16.01 -2.64 -1.09
N LEU A 35 -15.05 -3.43 -1.59
CA LEU A 35 -15.32 -4.81 -2.01
C LEU A 35 -15.48 -5.80 -0.85
N LYS A 36 -15.15 -5.41 0.38
CA LYS A 36 -15.56 -6.15 1.59
C LYS A 36 -17.00 -5.81 1.98
N ILE A 37 -17.40 -4.55 1.82
CA ILE A 37 -18.76 -4.07 2.08
C ILE A 37 -19.74 -4.61 1.04
N PHE A 38 -19.30 -4.71 -0.23
CA PHE A 38 -20.10 -5.14 -1.38
C PHE A 38 -19.48 -6.40 -2.03
N PRO A 39 -19.56 -7.58 -1.40
CA PRO A 39 -18.96 -8.81 -1.93
C PRO A 39 -19.56 -9.22 -3.29
N ASP A 40 -20.84 -8.93 -3.51
CA ASP A 40 -21.58 -9.24 -4.75
C ASP A 40 -21.07 -8.45 -5.97
N ALA A 41 -20.28 -7.40 -5.75
CA ALA A 41 -19.64 -6.67 -6.83
C ALA A 41 -18.53 -7.47 -7.52
N LYS A 42 -17.98 -8.53 -6.89
CA LYS A 42 -16.87 -9.33 -7.47
C LYS A 42 -17.27 -10.07 -8.75
N PRO A 43 -18.39 -10.81 -8.82
CA PRO A 43 -18.92 -11.35 -10.07
C PRO A 43 -19.11 -10.28 -11.14
N VAL A 44 -19.71 -9.15 -10.78
CA VAL A 44 -19.97 -8.03 -11.70
C VAL A 44 -18.68 -7.46 -12.28
N ILE A 45 -17.63 -7.28 -11.46
CA ILE A 45 -16.32 -6.82 -11.94
C ILE A 45 -15.74 -7.81 -12.96
N THR A 46 -15.87 -9.12 -12.71
CA THR A 46 -15.36 -10.15 -13.61
C THR A 46 -16.11 -10.16 -14.94
N GLU A 47 -17.42 -10.01 -14.91
CA GLU A 47 -18.26 -9.85 -16.11
C GLU A 47 -17.89 -8.60 -16.89
N LYS A 48 -17.74 -7.45 -16.20
CA LYS A 48 -17.32 -6.20 -16.83
C LYS A 48 -15.94 -6.28 -17.46
N ILE A 49 -15.00 -7.02 -16.88
CA ILE A 49 -13.71 -7.27 -17.52
C ILE A 49 -13.91 -7.97 -18.87
N ARG A 50 -14.76 -8.99 -18.94
CA ARG A 50 -15.04 -9.72 -20.19
C ARG A 50 -15.70 -8.83 -21.23
N GLU A 51 -16.69 -8.03 -20.83
CA GLU A 51 -17.33 -7.05 -21.73
C GLU A 51 -16.29 -6.10 -22.34
N TRP A 52 -15.44 -5.49 -21.51
CA TRP A 52 -14.41 -4.58 -22.01
C TRP A 52 -13.33 -5.28 -22.84
N GLU A 53 -13.02 -6.54 -22.55
CA GLU A 53 -12.10 -7.35 -23.37
C GLU A 53 -12.70 -7.61 -24.76
N GLN A 54 -14.00 -7.88 -24.88
CA GLN A 54 -14.68 -7.99 -26.17
C GLN A 54 -14.59 -6.67 -26.96
N ILE A 55 -14.92 -5.54 -26.31
CA ILE A 55 -14.84 -4.21 -26.94
C ILE A 55 -13.40 -3.90 -27.41
N ARG A 56 -12.40 -4.19 -26.58
CA ARG A 56 -10.98 -4.04 -26.92
C ARG A 56 -10.65 -4.86 -28.18
N ASP A 57 -11.05 -6.12 -28.21
CA ASP A 57 -10.73 -7.03 -29.31
C ASP A 57 -11.42 -6.63 -30.61
N GLU A 58 -12.64 -6.12 -30.54
CA GLU A 58 -13.36 -5.54 -31.69
C GLU A 58 -12.61 -4.35 -32.30
N PHE A 59 -12.21 -3.38 -31.48
CA PHE A 59 -11.43 -2.22 -31.95
C PHE A 59 -10.05 -2.63 -32.45
N PHE A 60 -9.36 -3.50 -31.74
CA PHE A 60 -8.04 -4.00 -32.14
C PHE A 60 -8.10 -4.66 -33.53
N ASN A 61 -9.08 -5.55 -33.74
CA ASN A 61 -9.26 -6.24 -35.02
C ASN A 61 -9.67 -5.26 -36.14
N THR A 62 -10.51 -4.27 -35.84
CA THR A 62 -10.90 -3.22 -36.79
C THR A 62 -9.71 -2.39 -37.23
N ILE A 63 -8.92 -1.89 -36.26
CA ILE A 63 -7.69 -1.13 -36.51
C ILE A 63 -6.73 -1.96 -37.35
N LYS A 64 -6.49 -3.22 -36.99
CA LYS A 64 -5.61 -4.12 -37.72
C LYS A 64 -6.04 -4.26 -39.18
N LYS A 65 -7.32 -4.51 -39.45
CA LYS A 65 -7.88 -4.59 -40.81
C LYS A 65 -7.66 -3.28 -41.58
N ARG A 66 -7.99 -2.12 -40.99
CA ARG A 66 -7.82 -0.81 -41.63
C ARG A 66 -6.36 -0.50 -41.94
N LEU A 67 -5.44 -0.78 -41.02
CA LEU A 67 -4.01 -0.62 -41.24
C LEU A 67 -3.48 -1.55 -42.34
N THR A 68 -3.99 -2.78 -42.45
CA THR A 68 -3.66 -3.67 -43.56
C THR A 68 -4.12 -3.08 -44.90
N VAL A 69 -5.35 -2.54 -44.98
CA VAL A 69 -5.83 -1.89 -46.20
C VAL A 69 -4.92 -0.72 -46.59
N ILE A 70 -4.66 0.22 -45.68
CA ILE A 70 -3.80 1.41 -45.93
C ILE A 70 -2.39 1.00 -46.38
N LYS A 71 -1.85 -0.09 -45.84
CA LYS A 71 -0.52 -0.58 -46.23
C LYS A 71 -0.47 -1.00 -47.71
N HIS A 72 -1.58 -1.50 -48.24
CA HIS A 72 -1.65 -2.08 -49.58
C HIS A 72 -2.37 -1.21 -50.61
N THR A 73 -2.77 0.03 -50.25
CA THR A 73 -3.30 0.98 -51.24
C THR A 73 -2.18 1.62 -52.06
N ASP A 74 -2.51 2.04 -53.28
CA ASP A 74 -1.62 2.80 -54.16
C ASP A 74 -1.60 4.31 -53.85
N ASP A 75 -2.20 4.72 -52.72
CA ASP A 75 -2.23 6.12 -52.29
C ASP A 75 -0.83 6.68 -52.01
N ASP A 76 -0.70 8.01 -52.10
CA ASP A 76 0.52 8.72 -51.73
C ASP A 76 0.80 8.67 -50.21
N ASP A 77 2.03 9.04 -49.84
CA ASP A 77 2.48 8.98 -48.44
C ASP A 77 1.67 9.86 -47.50
N PHE A 78 1.23 11.04 -47.95
CA PHE A 78 0.43 11.94 -47.13
C PHE A 78 -0.95 11.33 -46.87
N SER A 79 -1.60 10.77 -47.89
CA SER A 79 -2.88 10.06 -47.75
C SER A 79 -2.77 8.86 -46.81
N LYS A 80 -1.71 8.04 -46.94
CA LYS A 80 -1.44 6.91 -46.02
C LYS A 80 -1.21 7.37 -44.59
N TRP A 81 -0.46 8.45 -44.41
CA TRP A 81 -0.25 9.06 -43.09
C TRP A 81 -1.56 9.57 -42.50
N PHE A 82 -2.35 10.31 -43.26
CA PHE A 82 -3.62 10.91 -42.82
C PHE A 82 -4.56 9.84 -42.29
N TRP A 83 -4.74 8.74 -43.03
CA TRP A 83 -5.62 7.65 -42.58
C TRP A 83 -5.10 6.93 -41.34
N ARG A 84 -3.77 6.78 -41.18
CA ARG A 84 -3.21 6.24 -39.93
C ARG A 84 -3.51 7.16 -38.74
N GLU A 85 -3.39 8.46 -38.92
CA GLU A 85 -3.67 9.43 -37.85
C GLU A 85 -5.17 9.46 -37.51
N TRP A 86 -6.03 9.43 -38.52
CA TRP A 86 -7.47 9.31 -38.34
C TRP A 86 -7.86 8.07 -37.54
N ILE A 87 -7.23 6.91 -37.82
CA ILE A 87 -7.48 5.68 -37.05
C ILE A 87 -7.07 5.84 -35.59
N LYS A 88 -5.93 6.49 -35.30
CA LYS A 88 -5.52 6.73 -33.90
C LYS A 88 -6.55 7.57 -33.15
N GLU A 89 -7.02 8.65 -33.79
CA GLU A 89 -7.95 9.59 -33.18
C GLU A 89 -9.37 9.02 -33.03
N THR A 90 -9.76 8.05 -33.86
CA THR A 90 -11.09 7.43 -33.82
C THR A 90 -11.09 6.11 -33.05
N ASP A 91 -10.61 5.03 -33.66
CA ASP A 91 -10.63 3.68 -33.07
C ASP A 91 -9.54 3.53 -32.00
N GLY A 92 -8.37 4.16 -32.20
CA GLY A 92 -7.24 4.06 -31.28
C GLY A 92 -7.56 4.59 -29.89
N LYS A 93 -8.24 5.74 -29.78
CA LYS A 93 -8.70 6.28 -28.49
C LYS A 93 -9.68 5.34 -27.79
N LYS A 94 -10.61 4.73 -28.52
CA LYS A 94 -11.58 3.77 -27.95
C LYS A 94 -10.89 2.48 -27.49
N LEU A 95 -9.89 2.00 -28.23
CA LEU A 95 -9.06 0.88 -27.81
C LEU A 95 -8.35 1.19 -26.48
N MET A 96 -7.71 2.37 -26.38
CA MET A 96 -7.02 2.81 -25.16
C MET A 96 -7.97 2.98 -23.97
N GLU A 97 -9.17 3.49 -24.21
CA GLU A 97 -10.22 3.59 -23.20
C GLU A 97 -10.60 2.21 -22.65
N ALA A 98 -10.88 1.24 -23.54
CA ALA A 98 -11.19 -0.13 -23.14
C ALA A 98 -10.05 -0.77 -22.34
N GLU A 99 -8.80 -0.63 -22.79
CA GLU A 99 -7.63 -1.09 -22.04
C GLU A 99 -7.51 -0.45 -20.65
N GLY A 100 -7.81 0.85 -20.54
CA GLY A 100 -7.85 1.60 -19.29
C GLY A 100 -8.86 1.02 -18.31
N HIS A 101 -10.08 0.73 -18.79
CA HIS A 101 -11.13 0.10 -17.99
C HIS A 101 -10.74 -1.31 -17.53
N ILE A 102 -10.22 -2.16 -18.43
CA ILE A 102 -9.74 -3.50 -18.11
C ILE A 102 -8.66 -3.43 -17.02
N LYS A 103 -7.67 -2.54 -17.18
CA LYS A 103 -6.58 -2.38 -16.21
C LYS A 103 -7.09 -1.94 -14.85
N ARG A 104 -8.06 -1.02 -14.80
CA ARG A 104 -8.69 -0.59 -13.54
C ARG A 104 -9.44 -1.75 -12.88
N LEU A 105 -10.29 -2.45 -13.61
CA LEU A 105 -11.07 -3.56 -13.07
C LEU A 105 -10.19 -4.74 -12.61
N LYS A 106 -9.11 -5.06 -13.34
CA LYS A 106 -8.14 -6.08 -12.91
C LYS A 106 -7.41 -5.67 -11.63
N ARG A 107 -7.08 -4.38 -11.44
CA ARG A 107 -6.51 -3.87 -10.17
C ARG A 107 -7.49 -4.03 -9.01
N LEU A 108 -8.75 -3.69 -9.22
CA LEU A 108 -9.82 -3.89 -8.24
C LEU A 108 -9.91 -5.36 -7.81
N LEU A 109 -9.99 -6.26 -8.79
CA LEU A 109 -10.06 -7.70 -8.53
C LEU A 109 -8.82 -8.21 -7.79
N TRP A 110 -7.62 -7.76 -8.17
CA TRP A 110 -6.38 -8.12 -7.48
C TRP A 110 -6.37 -7.64 -6.01
N ALA A 111 -6.89 -6.44 -5.75
CA ALA A 111 -6.96 -5.89 -4.40
C ALA A 111 -7.90 -6.69 -3.48
N THR A 112 -8.83 -7.48 -4.04
CA THR A 112 -9.68 -8.39 -3.26
C THR A 112 -9.03 -9.70 -2.86
N LYS A 113 -7.89 -10.07 -3.47
CA LYS A 113 -7.24 -11.34 -3.15
C LYS A 113 -6.60 -11.27 -1.77
N GLU A 114 -6.85 -12.28 -0.94
CA GLU A 114 -6.11 -12.47 0.28
C GLU A 114 -4.63 -12.68 -0.06
N LYS A 115 -3.78 -11.78 0.42
CA LYS A 115 -2.35 -11.90 0.25
C LYS A 115 -1.82 -12.68 1.44
N LYS A 116 -1.34 -13.90 1.18
CA LYS A 116 -0.55 -14.60 2.17
C LYS A 116 0.69 -13.76 2.47
N PRO A 117 1.00 -13.51 3.74
CA PRO A 117 2.24 -12.83 4.07
C PRO A 117 3.44 -13.68 3.57
N PRO A 118 4.60 -13.05 3.29
CA PRO A 118 5.82 -13.78 2.95
C PRO A 118 6.11 -14.90 3.96
N LYS A 119 6.78 -15.98 3.52
CA LYS A 119 7.13 -17.13 4.38
C LYS A 119 7.83 -16.71 5.69
N ASP A 120 8.66 -15.67 5.61
CA ASP A 120 9.40 -15.10 6.74
C ASP A 120 8.78 -13.82 7.30
N TRP A 121 7.44 -13.76 7.34
CA TRP A 121 6.74 -12.61 7.89
C TRP A 121 6.55 -12.73 9.39
N VAL A 122 6.99 -11.72 10.11
CA VAL A 122 6.70 -11.56 11.53
C VAL A 122 5.25 -11.08 11.66
N THR A 123 4.38 -11.92 12.25
CA THR A 123 2.99 -11.52 12.54
C THR A 123 2.96 -10.46 13.65
N GLY A 124 1.83 -9.75 13.78
CA GLY A 124 1.64 -8.83 14.90
C GLY A 124 1.76 -9.54 16.25
N GLU A 125 1.32 -10.79 16.33
CA GLU A 125 1.45 -11.66 17.51
C GLU A 125 2.92 -11.99 17.81
N CYS A 126 3.71 -12.41 16.81
CA CYS A 126 5.15 -12.67 17.00
C CYS A 126 5.88 -11.40 17.48
N LYS A 127 5.55 -10.23 16.91
CA LYS A 127 6.11 -8.96 17.36
C LYS A 127 5.71 -8.65 18.82
N ALA A 128 4.44 -8.85 19.18
CA ALA A 128 3.96 -8.61 20.52
C ALA A 128 4.62 -9.55 21.54
N LEU A 129 4.81 -10.83 21.17
CA LEU A 129 5.53 -11.81 21.97
C LEU A 129 6.99 -11.41 22.17
N ALA A 130 7.71 -11.05 21.10
CA ALA A 130 9.08 -10.57 21.20
C ALA A 130 9.21 -9.32 22.09
N LEU A 131 8.28 -8.35 21.97
CA LEU A 131 8.26 -7.16 22.82
C LEU A 131 7.95 -7.46 24.30
N SER A 132 7.37 -8.62 24.61
CA SER A 132 7.07 -9.04 25.99
C SER A 132 8.27 -9.63 26.73
N VAL A 133 9.36 -9.96 26.02
CA VAL A 133 10.60 -10.46 26.63
C VAL A 133 11.30 -9.33 27.40
N PRO A 134 11.51 -9.46 28.72
CA PRO A 134 12.18 -8.43 29.52
C PRO A 134 13.64 -8.21 29.07
N ILE A 135 14.06 -6.96 28.90
CA ILE A 135 15.45 -6.64 28.50
C ILE A 135 16.46 -7.16 29.53
N GLU A 136 16.11 -7.15 30.81
CA GLU A 136 16.94 -7.72 31.88
C GLU A 136 17.20 -9.21 31.74
N ASP A 137 16.29 -9.97 31.10
CA ASP A 137 16.42 -11.42 30.90
C ASP A 137 17.28 -11.76 29.67
N VAL A 138 17.45 -10.79 28.76
CA VAL A 138 18.23 -10.94 27.53
C VAL A 138 19.73 -10.78 27.78
N LEU A 139 20.11 -10.10 28.87
CA LEU A 139 21.49 -9.85 29.23
C LEU A 139 21.93 -10.74 30.39
N ASP A 140 22.87 -11.64 30.14
CA ASP A 140 23.55 -12.41 31.19
C ASP A 140 24.58 -11.55 31.93
N ARG A 141 24.10 -10.60 32.73
CA ARG A 141 24.92 -9.66 33.49
C ARG A 141 24.25 -9.24 34.79
N GLU A 142 25.07 -8.86 35.76
CA GLU A 142 24.58 -8.30 37.01
C GLU A 142 24.02 -6.88 36.83
N PHE A 143 22.78 -6.70 37.27
CA PHE A 143 22.12 -5.40 37.33
C PHE A 143 22.05 -4.90 38.78
N ARG A 144 22.39 -3.62 38.97
CA ARG A 144 22.14 -2.92 40.22
C ARG A 144 20.78 -2.23 40.15
N ARG A 145 19.88 -2.54 41.09
CA ARG A 145 18.58 -1.85 41.20
C ARG A 145 18.75 -0.48 41.88
N THR A 146 18.21 0.55 41.22
CA THR A 146 18.19 1.93 41.73
C THR A 146 16.77 2.47 41.60
N GLY A 147 16.03 2.49 42.71
CA GLY A 147 14.61 2.85 42.69
C GLY A 147 13.81 1.87 41.81
N ARG A 148 13.19 2.40 40.74
CA ARG A 148 12.38 1.60 39.79
C ARG A 148 13.17 1.11 38.57
N THR A 149 14.43 1.51 38.42
CA THR A 149 15.24 1.14 37.26
C THR A 149 16.33 0.13 37.64
N LEU A 150 16.87 -0.52 36.62
CA LEU A 150 18.06 -1.36 36.72
C LEU A 150 19.20 -0.65 35.99
N THR A 151 20.40 -0.70 36.55
CA THR A 151 21.60 -0.05 35.99
C THR A 151 22.75 -1.04 35.87
N ALA A 152 23.52 -0.96 34.79
CA ALA A 152 24.69 -1.80 34.55
C ALA A 152 25.66 -1.13 33.55
N LEU A 153 26.78 -1.79 33.21
CA LEU A 153 27.70 -1.33 32.16
C LEU A 153 27.03 -1.37 30.78
N CYS A 154 27.47 -0.59 29.81
CA CYS A 154 26.89 -0.63 28.48
C CYS A 154 27.39 -1.84 27.68
N PRO A 155 26.51 -2.61 27.01
CA PRO A 155 26.95 -3.67 26.11
C PRO A 155 27.40 -3.13 24.74
N PHE A 156 27.15 -1.86 24.43
CA PHE A 156 27.42 -1.26 23.12
C PHE A 156 28.71 -0.44 23.05
N HIS A 157 29.32 -0.11 24.19
CA HIS A 157 30.60 0.59 24.24
C HIS A 157 31.33 0.24 25.54
N ASP A 158 32.66 0.32 25.51
CA ASP A 158 33.50 0.05 26.66
C ASP A 158 33.48 1.23 27.65
N GLU A 159 33.12 0.96 28.90
CA GLU A 159 33.03 1.94 29.97
C GLU A 159 33.35 1.33 31.34
N LYS A 160 33.83 2.16 32.27
CA LYS A 160 34.12 1.75 33.66
C LYS A 160 32.99 2.07 34.65
N THR A 161 32.09 2.96 34.25
CA THR A 161 30.98 3.44 35.08
C THR A 161 29.67 3.04 34.45
N ALA A 162 28.75 2.46 35.21
CA ALA A 162 27.46 2.04 34.68
C ALA A 162 26.65 3.22 34.11
N SER A 163 26.47 3.26 32.79
CA SER A 163 25.60 4.25 32.13
C SER A 163 24.38 3.63 31.45
N PHE A 164 24.28 2.30 31.41
CA PHE A 164 23.15 1.58 30.83
C PHE A 164 22.02 1.43 31.85
N THR A 165 20.85 1.99 31.53
CA THR A 165 19.65 1.99 32.38
C THR A 165 18.52 1.23 31.68
N VAL A 166 17.89 0.30 32.40
CA VAL A 166 16.68 -0.42 31.99
C VAL A 166 15.50 0.08 32.82
N TYR A 167 14.41 0.42 32.12
CA TYR A 167 13.12 0.80 32.66
C TYR A 167 12.18 -0.39 32.54
N SER A 168 12.21 -1.30 33.53
CA SER A 168 11.47 -2.58 33.50
C SER A 168 9.96 -2.39 33.34
N ASP A 169 9.39 -1.30 33.85
CA ASP A 169 7.96 -0.98 33.71
C ASP A 169 7.54 -0.71 32.26
N GLN A 170 8.47 -0.21 31.44
CA GLN A 170 8.25 0.12 30.04
C GLN A 170 8.88 -0.88 29.08
N ASN A 171 9.66 -1.83 29.60
CA ASN A 171 10.55 -2.73 28.86
C ASN A 171 11.42 -1.99 27.82
N ARG A 172 12.09 -0.91 28.27
CA ARG A 172 12.98 -0.08 27.45
C ARG A 172 14.33 0.12 28.10
N TYR A 173 15.33 0.44 27.29
CA TYR A 173 16.66 0.80 27.76
C TYR A 173 17.10 2.17 27.23
N TRP A 174 18.02 2.78 27.97
CA TRP A 174 18.79 3.94 27.52
C TRP A 174 20.19 3.89 28.11
N CYS A 175 21.19 4.13 27.29
CA CYS A 175 22.57 4.31 27.71
C CYS A 175 22.96 5.78 27.65
N PHE A 176 23.31 6.37 28.79
CA PHE A 176 23.73 7.77 28.87
C PHE A 176 25.17 8.02 28.37
N GLY A 177 25.98 6.97 28.20
CA GLY A 177 27.35 7.08 27.67
C GLY A 177 27.42 7.14 26.13
N CYS A 178 26.64 6.29 25.45
CA CYS A 178 26.67 6.20 23.98
C CYS A 178 25.36 6.62 23.28
N ASN A 179 24.35 7.07 24.03
CA ASN A 179 23.03 7.49 23.53
C ASN A 179 22.26 6.42 22.75
N GLN A 180 22.55 5.14 22.99
CA GLN A 180 21.75 4.03 22.46
C GLN A 180 20.54 3.77 23.35
N GLY A 181 19.38 3.55 22.74
CA GLY A 181 18.14 3.30 23.47
C GLY A 181 17.04 2.77 22.56
N GLY A 182 16.09 2.05 23.16
CA GLY A 182 15.01 1.43 22.42
C GLY A 182 14.24 0.39 23.24
N ASP A 183 13.43 -0.39 22.54
CA ASP A 183 12.80 -1.60 23.07
C ASP A 183 13.74 -2.82 22.96
N VAL A 184 13.28 -3.97 23.47
CA VAL A 184 14.04 -5.23 23.45
C VAL A 184 14.38 -5.71 22.02
N ILE A 185 13.54 -5.40 21.03
CA ILE A 185 13.84 -5.76 19.64
C ILE A 185 15.00 -4.91 19.13
N HIS A 186 14.93 -3.59 19.32
CA HIS A 186 16.00 -2.69 18.92
C HIS A 186 17.32 -3.00 19.65
N PHE A 187 17.23 -3.41 20.92
CA PHE A 187 18.36 -3.88 21.71
C PHE A 187 19.07 -5.06 21.02
N ILE A 188 18.34 -6.14 20.69
CA ILE A 188 18.88 -7.31 19.98
C ILE A 188 19.39 -6.97 18.59
N GLN A 189 18.67 -6.12 17.84
CA GLN A 189 19.13 -5.64 16.54
C GLN A 189 20.52 -4.99 16.64
N SER A 190 20.69 -4.10 17.61
CA SER A 190 21.95 -3.37 17.81
C SER A 190 23.06 -4.28 18.35
N LEU A 191 22.72 -5.22 19.24
CA LEU A 191 23.69 -6.09 19.89
C LEU A 191 24.27 -7.15 18.93
N HIS A 192 23.41 -7.73 18.10
CA HIS A 192 23.79 -8.82 17.19
C HIS A 192 23.88 -8.40 15.71
N ASN A 193 23.67 -7.11 15.41
CA ASN A 193 23.52 -6.59 14.06
C ASN A 193 22.44 -7.34 13.25
N TYR A 194 21.32 -7.64 13.92
CA TYR A 194 20.19 -8.36 13.33
C TYR A 194 19.22 -7.40 12.62
N SER A 195 18.65 -7.88 11.51
CA SER A 195 17.44 -7.29 10.96
C SER A 195 16.28 -7.44 11.95
N PHE A 196 15.24 -6.63 11.78
CA PHE A 196 14.05 -6.69 12.64
C PHE A 196 13.47 -8.12 12.73
N LYS A 197 13.49 -8.87 11.62
CA LYS A 197 12.95 -10.23 11.56
C LYS A 197 13.82 -11.23 12.34
N GLU A 198 15.14 -11.12 12.21
CA GLU A 198 16.08 -11.97 12.94
C GLU A 198 16.00 -11.69 14.44
N ALA A 199 15.91 -10.42 14.84
CA ALA A 199 15.76 -10.03 16.24
C ALA A 199 14.46 -10.55 16.86
N VAL A 200 13.33 -10.46 16.14
CA VAL A 200 12.07 -11.02 16.62
C VAL A 200 12.14 -12.53 16.78
N ARG A 201 12.77 -13.24 15.85
CA ARG A 201 12.96 -14.71 15.94
C ARG A 201 13.83 -15.09 17.12
N TYR A 202 14.98 -14.43 17.26
CA TYR A 202 15.89 -14.65 18.38
C TYR A 202 15.21 -14.50 19.75
N LEU A 203 14.23 -13.58 19.87
CA LEU A 203 13.50 -13.35 21.11
C LEU A 203 12.39 -14.37 21.40
N ILE A 204 11.93 -15.13 20.40
CA ILE A 204 10.78 -16.06 20.55
C ILE A 204 11.14 -17.53 20.32
N ASP A 205 12.38 -17.81 19.90
CA ASP A 205 12.94 -19.14 19.72
C ASP A 205 13.52 -19.67 21.05
#